data_AF-A0A350EQC7-F1
#
_entry.id   AF-A0A350EQC7-F1
#
_cell.length_a   1.000
_cell.length_b   1.000
_cell.length_c   1.000
_cell.angle_alpha   90.00
_cell.angle_beta   90.00
_cell.angle_gamma   90.00
#
_symmetry.space_group_name_H-M   'P 1'
#
loop_
_entity.id
_entity.type
_entity.pdbx_description
1 polymer ?
#
loop_
_entity_poly.entity_id
_entity_poly.type
_entity_poly.pdbx_seq_one_letter_code
_entity_poly.pdbx_strand_id
1 'polypeptide(L)' 'MKDIAATRFEMNGRGYEAPARAVAVICLDGSADDYLNAALARGLGADLVIVGNAFELAGQLQLDAVL' A
#
# COMPACT_ATOMS: atom_id res chain seq x y z
N MET A 1 24.15 -0.63 3.68
CA MET A 1 22.83 -0.59 3.00
C MET A 1 22.96 -1.45 1.76
N LYS A 2 22.05 -2.39 1.50
CA LYS A 2 22.13 -3.30 0.35
C LYS A 2 21.38 -2.65 -0.82
N ASP A 3 22.01 -2.56 -1.99
CA ASP A 3 21.37 -2.02 -3.17
C ASP A 3 20.20 -2.91 -3.60
N ILE A 4 19.05 -2.29 -3.92
CA ILE A 4 17.84 -2.98 -4.38
C ILE A 4 17.73 -2.77 -5.88
N ALA A 5 17.83 -3.86 -6.64
CA ALA A 5 17.70 -3.80 -8.09
C ALA A 5 16.26 -3.47 -8.51
N ALA A 6 16.10 -2.44 -9.33
CA ALA A 6 14.85 -2.07 -9.97
C ALA A 6 14.74 -2.76 -11.34
N THR A 7 14.11 -3.92 -11.36
CA THR A 7 13.91 -4.70 -12.60
C THR A 7 12.43 -4.82 -12.88
N ARG A 8 12.01 -4.43 -14.08
CA ARG A 8 10.65 -4.66 -14.58
C ARG A 8 10.33 -6.17 -14.62
N PHE A 9 9.12 -6.54 -14.23
CA PHE A 9 8.64 -7.92 -14.34
C PHE A 9 7.17 -7.98 -14.74
N GLU A 10 6.71 -9.14 -15.19
CA GLU A 10 5.31 -9.39 -15.53
C GLU A 10 4.71 -10.47 -14.66
N MET A 11 3.46 -10.29 -14.23
CA MET A 11 2.72 -11.28 -13.46
C MET A 11 1.23 -11.19 -13.79
N ASN A 12 0.60 -12.33 -14.08
CA ASN A 12 -0.82 -12.42 -14.47
C ASN A 12 -1.21 -11.48 -15.63
N GLY A 13 -0.31 -11.28 -16.61
CA GLY A 13 -0.53 -10.40 -17.76
C GLY A 13 -0.44 -8.90 -17.45
N ARG A 14 0.04 -8.53 -16.26
CA ARG A 14 0.33 -7.13 -15.88
C ARG A 14 1.83 -6.92 -15.75
N GLY A 15 2.32 -5.82 -16.31
CA GLY A 15 3.71 -5.38 -16.16
C GLY A 15 3.85 -4.46 -14.94
N TYR A 16 4.91 -4.67 -14.16
CA TYR A 16 5.22 -3.89 -12.97
C TYR A 16 6.64 -3.32 -13.08
N GLU A 17 6.79 -2.03 -12.77
CA GLU A 17 8.09 -1.39 -12.60
C GLU A 17 8.48 -1.49 -11.12
N ALA A 18 9.47 -2.32 -10.81
CA ALA A 18 9.94 -2.47 -9.43
C ALA A 18 10.76 -1.24 -9.02
N PRO A 19 10.43 -0.54 -7.92
CA PRO A 19 11.18 0.64 -7.51
C PRO A 19 12.51 0.24 -6.85
N ALA A 20 13.52 1.09 -6.96
CA ALA A 20 14.86 0.88 -6.38
C ALA A 20 14.90 1.15 -4.86
N ARG A 21 13.86 0.74 -4.14
CA ARG A 21 13.69 0.88 -2.69
C ARG A 21 12.85 -0.28 -2.16
N ALA A 22 13.01 -0.60 -0.89
CA ALA A 22 12.19 -1.62 -0.25
C ALA A 22 10.74 -1.14 -0.19
N VAL A 23 9.80 -2.00 -0.57
CA VAL A 23 8.38 -1.73 -0.46
C VAL A 23 7.73 -2.82 0.37
N ALA A 24 6.93 -2.41 1.34
CA ALA A 24 6.10 -3.30 2.15
C ALA A 24 4.64 -3.07 1.78
N VAL A 25 3.95 -4.15 1.42
CA VAL A 25 2.49 -4.16 1.26
C VAL A 25 1.93 -4.96 2.43
N ILE A 26 1.08 -4.34 3.23
CA ILE A 26 0.52 -4.94 4.44
C ILE A 26 -0.99 -5.09 4.23
N CYS A 27 -1.45 -6.35 4.22
CA CYS A 27 -2.88 -6.62 4.33
C CYS A 27 -3.26 -6.62 5.81
N LEU A 28 -4.12 -5.69 6.21
CA LEU A 28 -4.71 -5.67 7.54
C LEU A 28 -6.08 -6.35 7.47
N ASP A 29 -6.10 -7.65 7.77
CA ASP A 29 -7.31 -8.46 7.64
C ASP A 29 -8.46 -7.91 8.50
N GLY A 30 -9.67 -7.88 7.93
CA GLY A 30 -10.87 -7.35 8.56
C GLY A 30 -10.79 -5.88 9.02
N SER A 31 -9.75 -5.14 8.64
CA SER A 31 -9.50 -3.80 9.16
C SER A 31 -10.21 -2.74 8.32
N ALA A 32 -11.53 -2.67 8.49
CA ALA A 32 -12.34 -1.60 7.93
C ALA A 32 -11.85 -0.23 8.39
N ASP A 33 -12.05 0.79 7.55
CA ASP A 33 -11.61 2.17 7.81
C ASP A 33 -12.07 2.68 9.19
N ASP A 34 -13.28 2.31 9.62
CA ASP A 34 -13.83 2.68 10.93
C ASP A 34 -12.99 2.21 12.13
N TYR A 35 -12.32 1.06 12.04
CA TYR A 35 -11.42 0.60 13.09
C TYR A 35 -10.22 1.53 13.24
N LEU A 36 -9.63 1.93 12.12
CA LEU A 36 -8.47 2.81 12.10
C LEU A 36 -8.87 4.24 12.52
N ASN A 37 -10.02 4.73 12.04
CA ASN A 37 -10.58 6.02 12.43
C ASN A 37 -10.83 6.09 13.94
N ALA A 38 -11.44 5.06 14.53
CA ALA A 38 -11.69 5.00 15.97
C ALA A 38 -10.38 4.98 16.79
N ALA A 39 -9.33 4.29 16.31
CA ALA A 39 -8.03 4.26 16.96
C ALA A 39 -7.33 5.62 16.92
N LEU A 40 -7.37 6.31 15.77
CA LEU A 40 -6.83 7.66 15.61
C LEU A 40 -7.56 8.68 16.50
N ALA A 41 -8.88 8.62 16.56
CA ALA A 41 -9.69 9.47 17.44
C ALA A 41 -9.35 9.29 18.94
N ARG A 42 -8.83 8.11 19.32
CA ARG A 42 -8.34 7.79 20.68
C ARG A 42 -6.86 8.13 20.89
N GLY A 43 -6.16 8.62 19.88
CA GLY A 43 -4.73 8.92 19.94
C GLY A 43 -3.83 7.68 19.93
N LEU A 44 -4.31 6.53 19.44
CA LEU A 44 -3.59 5.24 19.45
C LEU A 44 -2.79 4.95 18.16
N GLY A 45 -2.64 5.93 17.28
CA GLY A 45 -1.98 5.79 15.97
C GLY A 45 -1.14 7.01 15.62
N ALA A 46 -0.25 7.44 16.52
CA ALA A 46 0.54 8.68 16.38
C ALA A 46 1.36 8.75 15.08
N ASP A 47 1.74 7.60 14.51
CA ASP A 47 2.51 7.49 13.26
C ASP A 47 1.64 7.08 12.05
N LEU A 48 0.33 6.89 12.24
CA LEU A 48 -0.59 6.41 11.19
C LEU A 48 -1.37 7.59 10.57
N VAL A 49 -1.28 7.72 9.25
CA VAL A 49 -2.14 8.60 8.45
C VAL A 49 -2.85 7.76 7.40
N ILE A 50 -4.18 7.81 7.37
CA ILE A 50 -4.99 7.12 6.34
C ILE A 50 -5.03 8.01 5.11
N VAL A 51 -4.46 7.53 3.99
CA VAL A 51 -4.34 8.27 2.72
C VAL A 51 -5.30 7.76 1.62
N GLY A 52 -6.22 6.87 1.98
CA GLY A 52 -7.20 6.24 1.08
C GLY A 52 -7.24 4.72 1.27
N ASN A 53 -8.31 4.08 0.81
CA ASN A 53 -8.40 2.61 0.78
C ASN A 53 -8.08 2.11 -0.64
N ALA A 54 -7.48 0.91 -0.73
CA ALA A 54 -7.13 0.31 -2.01
C ALA A 54 -8.36 -0.08 -2.86
N PHE A 55 -9.57 -0.08 -2.27
CA PHE A 55 -10.81 -0.58 -2.88
C PHE A 55 -11.60 0.49 -3.63
N GLU A 56 -11.74 1.71 -3.11
CA GLU A 56 -12.35 2.85 -3.82
C GLU A 56 -11.46 3.37 -4.95
N LEU A 57 -10.16 3.21 -4.76
CA LEU A 57 -9.17 3.41 -5.80
C LEU A 57 -9.22 2.31 -6.87
N ALA A 58 -9.88 1.16 -6.65
CA ALA A 58 -9.92 0.01 -7.58
C ALA A 58 -10.82 0.22 -8.82
N GLY A 59 -11.41 1.40 -9.01
CA GLY A 59 -11.83 1.86 -10.34
C GLY A 59 -10.64 2.26 -11.24
N GLN A 60 -9.47 2.53 -10.67
CA GLN A 60 -8.27 3.03 -11.38
C GLN A 60 -6.92 2.52 -10.86
N LEU A 61 -6.83 1.82 -9.71
CA LEU A 61 -5.58 1.30 -9.20
C LEU A 61 -5.43 -0.18 -9.55
N GLN A 62 -4.86 -0.36 -10.74
CA GLN A 62 -3.70 -1.23 -10.84
C GLN A 62 -2.70 -0.87 -9.72
N LEU A 63 -1.91 -1.85 -9.26
CA LEU A 63 -0.86 -1.69 -8.23
C LEU A 63 0.31 -0.78 -8.70
N ASP A 64 0.06 0.13 -9.63
CA ASP A 64 1.02 0.85 -10.47
C ASP A 64 1.27 2.27 -9.95
N ALA A 65 0.51 2.74 -8.94
CA ALA A 65 0.62 4.10 -8.39
C ALA A 65 1.16 4.17 -6.96
N VAL A 66 1.57 3.05 -6.36
CA VAL A 66 2.16 3.01 -5.00
C VAL A 66 3.59 2.43 -5.00
N LEU A 67 4.12 2.07 -6.17
CA LEU A 67 5.50 1.59 -6.35
C LEU A 67 6.35 2.62 -7.10
#